data_AF-A0A433BDY6-F1
#
_entry.id   AF-A0A433BDY6-F1
#
_cell.length_a   1.000
_cell.length_b   1.000
_cell.length_c   1.000
_cell.angle_alpha   90.00
_cell.angle_beta   90.00
_cell.angle_gamma   90.00
#
_symmetry.space_group_name_H-M   'P 1'
#
loop_
_entity.id
_entity.type
_entity.pdbx_description
1 polymer ?
#
loop_
_entity_poly.entity_id
_entity_poly.type
_entity_poly.pdbx_seq_one_letter_code
_entity_poly.pdbx_strand_id
1 'polypeptide(L)'
;LACHADDFNDAVARITEVWQSFRAEDVYRADMLGVARNGAQWLTMLSIGWALARWRRFRPRSLLDNSPLIGLLQRVVPMERLPAMLARRHVHALAVTASSYSTGEHVTFYNSSQPIEPWVRSQRLAVPTALLHEHLLASAAIPFVFPAQRLFSEGRSAWYGDGTMRQTAPLSPAIHLGAQRMLVIGAGRMHEPAAQRQPDRRYPSLAQIAGHAMSSIFLDAMAVDIERLARINRTLSLLPAQALENTPLRPVECLVIAPSQRLDDIAARHLDALPGPVRTLLHGAGVSKAGPQAQGSALASYLLFEAPYTHALMALGEADTLARREEVARFFGWPQRRLAQAIV
;
A
#
# COMPACT_ATOMS: atom_id res chain seq x y z
N LEU A 1 -12.29 6.93 4.43
CA LEU A 1 -12.78 6.24 5.65
C LEU A 1 -12.63 7.13 6.87
N ALA A 2 -11.43 7.33 7.44
CA ALA A 2 -11.27 8.03 8.73
C ALA A 2 -11.90 9.45 8.78
N CYS A 3 -11.78 10.25 7.71
CA CYS A 3 -12.35 11.61 7.65
C CYS A 3 -13.89 11.66 7.55
N HIS A 4 -14.52 10.53 7.23
CA HIS A 4 -15.98 10.36 7.06
C HIS A 4 -16.49 9.21 7.96
N ALA A 5 -15.82 8.95 9.09
CA ALA A 5 -16.15 7.82 9.96
C ALA A 5 -17.50 7.97 10.67
N ASP A 6 -18.09 9.16 10.64
CA ASP A 6 -19.44 9.46 11.09
C ASP A 6 -20.54 8.86 10.20
N ASP A 7 -20.25 8.58 8.92
CA ASP A 7 -21.13 7.85 8.01
C ASP A 7 -20.33 6.82 7.18
N PHE A 8 -20.33 5.57 7.66
CA PHE A 8 -19.59 4.49 7.01
C PHE A 8 -20.07 4.21 5.57
N ASN A 9 -21.37 4.30 5.30
CA ASN A 9 -21.92 3.95 3.99
C ASN A 9 -21.55 5.01 2.95
N ASP A 10 -21.70 6.30 3.29
CA ASP A 10 -21.25 7.41 2.44
C ASP A 10 -19.73 7.35 2.23
N ALA A 11 -18.95 7.07 3.28
CA ALA A 11 -17.50 6.94 3.18
C ALA A 11 -17.07 5.83 2.21
N VAL A 12 -17.75 4.67 2.23
CA VAL A 12 -17.49 3.57 1.30
C VAL A 12 -17.92 3.96 -0.11
N ALA A 13 -19.12 4.52 -0.28
CA ALA A 13 -19.63 4.95 -1.59
C ALA A 13 -18.69 5.94 -2.30
N ARG A 14 -18.15 6.93 -1.57
CA ARG A 14 -17.15 7.88 -2.10
C ARG A 14 -15.86 7.20 -2.55
N ILE A 15 -15.38 6.24 -1.76
CA ILE A 15 -14.17 5.47 -2.13
C ILE A 15 -14.45 4.67 -3.40
N THR A 16 -15.58 3.98 -3.46
CA THR A 16 -16.03 3.23 -4.63
C THR A 16 -16.10 4.14 -5.87
N GLU A 17 -16.71 5.31 -5.77
CA GLU A 17 -16.81 6.28 -6.87
C GLU A 17 -15.43 6.68 -7.40
N VAL A 18 -14.51 7.05 -6.51
CA VAL A 18 -13.13 7.42 -6.88
C VAL A 18 -12.44 6.27 -7.61
N TRP A 19 -12.50 5.05 -7.07
CA TRP A 19 -11.82 3.90 -7.69
C TRP A 19 -12.47 3.46 -9.01
N GLN A 20 -13.78 3.63 -9.19
CA GLN A 20 -14.46 3.33 -10.45
C GLN A 20 -14.09 4.29 -11.58
N SER A 21 -13.84 5.56 -11.26
CA SER A 21 -13.49 6.59 -12.25
C SER A 21 -12.00 6.88 -12.37
N PHE A 22 -11.15 6.04 -11.77
CA PHE A 22 -9.72 6.32 -11.60
C PHE A 22 -8.97 6.38 -12.93
N ARG A 23 -8.11 7.39 -13.10
CA ARG A 23 -7.24 7.54 -14.27
C ARG A 23 -5.79 7.77 -13.87
N ALA A 24 -4.85 7.38 -14.74
CA ALA A 24 -3.43 7.59 -14.45
C ALA A 24 -3.09 9.07 -14.25
N GLU A 25 -3.78 9.94 -15.00
CA GLU A 25 -3.68 11.40 -14.91
C GLU A 25 -4.11 11.99 -13.55
N ASP A 26 -4.90 11.25 -12.74
CA ASP A 26 -5.23 11.65 -11.36
C ASP A 26 -4.07 11.37 -10.38
N VAL A 27 -3.14 10.48 -10.72
CA VAL A 27 -2.02 10.08 -9.85
C VAL A 27 -0.70 10.71 -10.32
N TYR A 28 -0.43 10.63 -11.62
CA TYR A 28 0.82 11.11 -12.18
C TYR A 28 0.65 11.74 -13.55
N ARG A 29 1.59 12.60 -13.90
CA ARG A 29 1.67 13.18 -15.23
C ARG A 29 2.01 12.12 -16.28
N ALA A 30 1.03 11.82 -17.13
CA ALA A 30 1.14 10.82 -18.19
C ALA A 30 1.48 11.41 -19.58
N ASP A 31 1.84 12.70 -19.65
CA ASP A 31 2.09 13.40 -20.91
C ASP A 31 3.42 13.00 -21.57
N MET A 32 3.41 12.80 -22.89
CA MET A 32 4.56 12.42 -23.73
C MET A 32 5.79 13.28 -23.46
N LEU A 33 5.63 14.60 -23.27
CA LEU A 33 6.74 15.52 -22.95
C LEU A 33 7.31 15.32 -21.55
N GLY A 34 6.47 15.06 -20.54
CA GLY A 34 6.90 14.78 -19.17
C GLY A 34 7.68 13.47 -19.06
N VAL A 35 7.13 12.38 -19.62
CA VAL A 35 7.74 11.04 -19.58
C VAL A 35 8.98 10.97 -20.48
N ALA A 36 8.96 11.55 -21.69
CA ALA A 36 10.15 11.57 -22.55
C ALA A 36 11.27 12.44 -21.96
N ARG A 37 10.95 13.58 -21.32
CA ARG A 37 11.97 14.43 -20.66
C ARG A 37 12.61 13.71 -19.47
N ASN A 38 11.85 12.99 -18.65
CA ASN A 38 12.37 12.26 -17.50
C ASN A 38 13.07 10.94 -17.90
N GLY A 39 12.52 10.20 -18.88
CA GLY A 39 13.10 8.96 -19.41
C GLY A 39 14.37 9.20 -20.24
N ALA A 40 14.39 10.23 -21.09
CA ALA A 40 15.58 10.62 -21.84
C ALA A 40 16.73 11.05 -20.92
N GLN A 41 16.45 11.71 -19.79
CA GLN A 41 17.46 12.06 -18.77
C GLN A 41 18.13 10.81 -18.18
N TRP A 42 17.35 9.77 -17.89
CA TRP A 42 17.88 8.49 -17.42
C TRP A 42 18.74 7.79 -18.49
N LEU A 43 18.26 7.76 -19.73
CA LEU A 43 18.98 7.19 -20.87
C LEU A 43 20.28 7.95 -21.21
N THR A 44 20.29 9.30 -21.13
CA THR A 44 21.53 10.08 -21.35
C THR A 44 22.57 9.78 -20.29
N MET A 45 22.15 9.48 -19.06
CA MET A 45 23.04 9.11 -17.96
C MET A 45 23.77 7.79 -18.23
N LEU A 46 23.06 6.81 -18.82
CA LEU A 46 23.61 5.48 -19.12
C LEU A 46 24.47 5.43 -20.39
N SER A 47 24.26 6.35 -21.34
CA SER A 47 24.93 6.32 -22.65
C SER A 47 26.06 7.36 -22.82
N ILE A 48 25.94 8.58 -22.29
CA ILE A 48 26.88 9.71 -22.54
C ILE A 48 27.20 10.54 -21.25
N GLY A 49 26.58 10.21 -20.12
CA GLY A 49 26.35 11.10 -18.98
C GLY A 49 27.51 11.46 -18.03
N TRP A 50 28.76 11.15 -18.34
CA TRP A 50 29.91 11.44 -17.48
C TRP A 50 30.60 12.75 -17.93
N ALA A 51 30.55 13.05 -19.24
CA ALA A 51 31.08 14.29 -19.81
C ALA A 51 30.14 15.50 -19.65
N LEU A 52 28.81 15.31 -19.77
CA LEU A 52 27.82 16.40 -19.62
C LEU A 52 27.35 16.66 -18.18
N ALA A 53 27.48 15.69 -17.26
CA ALA A 53 27.07 15.86 -15.86
C ALA A 53 27.87 16.94 -15.11
N ARG A 54 29.05 17.33 -15.63
CA ARG A 54 29.87 18.41 -15.06
C ARG A 54 29.29 19.81 -15.27
N TRP A 55 28.40 20.00 -16.25
CA TRP A 55 27.84 21.33 -16.60
C TRP A 55 26.39 21.54 -16.15
N ARG A 56 25.70 20.48 -15.72
CA ARG A 56 24.30 20.55 -15.32
C ARG A 56 24.09 19.83 -13.99
N ARG A 57 23.88 20.62 -12.93
CA ARG A 57 23.49 20.21 -11.57
C ARG A 57 22.05 19.66 -11.53
N PHE A 58 21.69 18.78 -12.46
CA PHE A 58 20.35 18.25 -12.62
C PHE A 58 20.33 16.81 -12.12
N ARG A 59 19.71 16.59 -10.95
CA ARG A 59 19.50 15.26 -10.36
C ARG A 59 18.04 14.87 -10.58
N PRO A 60 17.72 13.89 -11.46
CA PRO A 60 16.36 13.41 -11.60
C PRO A 60 15.90 12.81 -10.25
N ARG A 61 14.74 13.27 -9.75
CA ARG A 61 14.24 12.94 -8.40
C ARG A 61 13.24 11.77 -8.39
N SER A 62 12.60 11.49 -9.52
CA SER A 62 11.63 10.41 -9.70
C SER A 62 11.42 10.12 -11.20
N LEU A 63 10.86 8.96 -11.54
CA LEU A 63 10.48 8.64 -12.90
C LEU A 63 9.23 9.42 -13.32
N LEU A 64 8.24 9.45 -12.43
CA LEU A 64 6.95 10.09 -12.63
C LEU A 64 6.77 11.28 -11.68
N ASP A 65 6.03 12.29 -12.13
CA ASP A 65 5.63 13.45 -11.34
C ASP A 65 4.23 13.19 -10.76
N ASN A 66 4.13 13.09 -9.44
CA ASN A 66 2.88 12.82 -8.71
C ASN A 66 2.13 14.09 -8.26
N SER A 67 2.45 15.26 -8.82
CA SER A 67 1.69 16.49 -8.54
C SER A 67 0.16 16.34 -8.67
N PRO A 68 -0.40 15.58 -9.64
CA PRO A 68 -1.85 15.35 -9.71
C PRO A 68 -2.43 14.64 -8.49
N LEU A 69 -1.69 13.69 -7.91
CA LEU A 69 -2.11 12.97 -6.71
C LEU A 69 -2.37 13.91 -5.53
N ILE A 70 -1.60 14.99 -5.42
CA ILE A 70 -1.80 16.02 -4.38
C ILE A 70 -3.21 16.62 -4.52
N GLY A 71 -3.56 17.04 -5.74
CA GLY A 71 -4.86 17.62 -6.04
C GLY A 71 -6.00 16.62 -5.85
N LEU A 72 -5.79 15.34 -6.19
CA LEU A 72 -6.76 14.27 -5.91
C LEU A 72 -6.99 14.13 -4.40
N LEU A 73 -5.91 13.96 -3.62
CA LEU A 73 -5.97 13.77 -2.17
C LEU A 73 -6.63 14.95 -1.46
N GLN A 74 -6.35 16.18 -1.88
CA GLN A 74 -7.00 17.38 -1.33
C GLN A 74 -8.51 17.39 -1.57
N ARG A 75 -8.99 16.87 -2.70
CA ARG A 75 -10.43 16.79 -3.00
C ARG A 75 -11.12 15.65 -2.25
N VAL A 76 -10.50 14.47 -2.19
CA VAL A 76 -11.16 13.23 -1.74
C VAL A 76 -10.88 12.88 -0.28
N VAL A 77 -9.87 13.50 0.33
CA VAL A 77 -9.49 13.29 1.74
C VAL A 77 -9.51 14.62 2.48
N PRO A 78 -10.67 15.05 3.01
CA PRO A 78 -10.78 16.28 3.79
C PRO A 78 -10.14 16.12 5.17
N MET A 79 -8.82 16.26 5.25
CA MET A 79 -8.02 16.05 6.47
C MET A 79 -8.43 16.99 7.62
N GLU A 80 -9.03 18.15 7.30
CA GLU A 80 -9.61 19.08 8.26
C GLU A 80 -10.77 18.49 9.09
N ARG A 81 -11.42 17.42 8.60
CA ARG A 81 -12.46 16.70 9.36
C ARG A 81 -11.88 15.74 10.39
N LEU A 82 -10.64 15.28 10.22
CA LEU A 82 -10.05 14.24 11.07
C LEU A 82 -10.03 14.62 12.56
N PRO A 83 -9.67 15.86 12.99
CA PRO A 83 -9.73 16.25 14.39
C PRO A 83 -11.13 16.09 15.00
N ALA A 84 -12.20 16.43 14.25
CA ALA A 84 -13.57 16.27 14.72
C ALA A 84 -13.95 14.78 14.86
N MET A 85 -13.49 13.93 13.94
CA MET A 85 -13.72 12.48 13.99
C MET A 85 -13.04 11.83 15.20
N LEU A 86 -11.83 12.28 15.54
CA LEU A 86 -11.10 11.86 16.74
C LEU A 86 -11.76 12.37 18.01
N ALA A 87 -12.11 13.66 18.08
CA ALA A 87 -12.74 14.27 19.26
C ALA A 87 -14.09 13.63 19.61
N ARG A 88 -14.89 13.28 18.58
CA ARG A 88 -16.18 12.57 18.74
C ARG A 88 -16.03 11.05 18.88
N ARG A 89 -14.80 10.52 18.82
CA ARG A 89 -14.47 9.09 18.89
C ARG A 89 -15.12 8.23 17.79
N HIS A 90 -15.48 8.82 16.65
CA HIS A 90 -15.78 8.04 15.44
C HIS A 90 -14.52 7.33 14.92
N VAL A 91 -13.35 7.92 15.19
CA VAL A 91 -12.04 7.30 14.98
C VAL A 91 -11.31 7.30 16.32
N HIS A 92 -10.74 6.16 16.71
CA HIS A 92 -9.92 6.10 17.93
C HIS A 92 -8.51 6.65 17.69
N ALA A 93 -7.87 6.19 16.60
CA ALA A 93 -6.58 6.66 16.14
C ALA A 93 -6.41 6.38 14.64
N LEU A 94 -5.50 7.13 14.01
CA LEU A 94 -5.05 6.94 12.64
C LEU A 94 -3.52 6.97 12.61
N ALA A 95 -2.91 6.04 11.89
CA ALA A 95 -1.47 6.01 11.67
C ALA A 95 -1.14 5.92 10.18
N VAL A 96 -0.06 6.58 9.79
CA VAL A 96 0.50 6.58 8.43
C VAL A 96 1.99 6.33 8.55
N THR A 97 2.49 5.31 7.84
CA THR A 97 3.90 4.93 7.87
C THR A 97 4.64 5.54 6.70
N ALA A 98 5.88 5.98 6.92
CA ALA A 98 6.79 6.45 5.89
C ALA A 98 8.23 6.12 6.28
N SER A 99 9.13 6.03 5.30
CA SER A 99 10.53 5.69 5.55
C SER A 99 11.43 6.89 5.32
N SER A 100 12.20 7.26 6.33
CA SER A 100 13.13 8.39 6.28
C SER A 100 14.35 8.00 5.45
N TYR A 101 14.57 8.67 4.32
CA TYR A 101 15.81 8.53 3.54
C TYR A 101 17.00 9.20 4.21
N SER A 102 16.76 10.12 5.13
CA SER A 102 17.82 10.83 5.86
C SER A 102 18.39 10.02 7.02
N THR A 103 17.55 9.31 7.76
CA THR A 103 17.96 8.53 8.95
C THR A 103 17.94 7.01 8.71
N GLY A 104 17.25 6.55 7.65
CA GLY A 104 17.06 5.13 7.37
C GLY A 104 16.03 4.45 8.28
N GLU A 105 15.33 5.22 9.11
CA GLU A 105 14.32 4.76 10.06
C GLU A 105 12.94 4.65 9.40
N HIS A 106 12.17 3.68 9.87
CA HIS A 106 10.75 3.54 9.56
C HIS A 106 9.94 4.33 10.59
N VAL A 107 9.15 5.30 10.13
CA VAL A 107 8.43 6.24 10.98
C VAL A 107 6.93 6.01 10.85
N THR A 108 6.25 5.88 11.99
CA THR A 108 4.79 5.82 12.09
C THR A 108 4.28 7.15 12.64
N PHE A 109 3.78 8.00 11.77
CA PHE A 109 3.08 9.21 12.17
C PHE A 109 1.67 8.85 12.61
N TYR A 110 1.21 9.32 13.76
CA TYR A 110 -0.13 9.00 14.23
C TYR A 110 -0.83 10.15 14.95
N ASN A 111 -2.16 10.12 14.91
CA ASN A 111 -3.04 11.00 15.65
C ASN A 111 -4.12 10.16 16.35
N SER A 112 -4.46 10.50 17.58
CA SER A 112 -5.35 9.69 18.43
C SER A 112 -6.31 10.56 19.25
N SER A 113 -7.48 9.99 19.56
CA SER A 113 -8.53 10.61 20.38
C SER A 113 -8.12 10.79 21.85
N GLN A 114 -7.12 10.03 22.29
CA GLN A 114 -6.51 10.12 23.61
C GLN A 114 -4.98 10.07 23.45
N PRO A 115 -4.21 10.68 24.36
CA PRO A 115 -2.76 10.54 24.35
C PRO A 115 -2.36 9.07 24.42
N ILE A 116 -1.53 8.64 23.47
CA ILE A 116 -0.89 7.34 23.44
C ILE A 116 0.61 7.62 23.47
N GLU A 117 1.35 6.93 24.32
CA GLU A 117 2.79 7.15 24.42
C GLU A 117 3.50 6.72 23.13
N PRO A 118 4.41 7.55 22.58
CA PRO A 118 5.24 7.16 21.46
C PRO A 118 6.02 5.88 21.76
N TRP A 119 6.05 4.94 20.81
CA TRP A 119 6.86 3.73 20.92
C TRP A 119 8.09 3.82 20.03
N VAL A 120 9.22 3.38 20.57
CA VAL A 120 10.49 3.28 19.86
C VAL A 120 10.95 1.83 19.86
N ARG A 121 11.35 1.34 18.70
CA ARG A 121 11.99 0.03 18.52
C ARG A 121 13.23 0.21 17.64
N SER A 122 14.04 -0.85 17.52
CA SER A 122 15.19 -0.81 16.61
C SER A 122 14.74 -0.39 15.20
N GLN A 123 15.27 0.76 14.74
CA GLN A 123 14.98 1.38 13.44
C GLN A 123 13.50 1.74 13.19
N ARG A 124 12.68 1.82 14.24
CA ARG A 124 11.26 2.19 14.16
C ARG A 124 10.89 3.24 15.19
N LEU A 125 10.27 4.32 14.73
CA LEU A 125 9.87 5.46 15.55
C LEU A 125 8.39 5.75 15.35
N ALA A 126 7.64 5.93 16.43
CA ALA A 126 6.29 6.47 16.36
C ALA A 126 6.31 7.94 16.75
N VAL A 127 5.67 8.79 15.94
CA VAL A 127 5.62 10.24 16.16
C VAL A 127 4.16 10.68 16.26
N PRO A 128 3.70 11.16 17.44
CA PRO A 128 2.39 11.79 17.55
C PRO A 128 2.42 13.13 16.81
N THR A 129 1.55 13.29 15.82
CA THR A 129 1.48 14.53 15.03
C THR A 129 0.10 14.69 14.39
N ALA A 130 -0.24 15.92 14.02
CA ALA A 130 -1.35 16.16 13.12
C ALA A 130 -1.01 15.57 11.74
N LEU A 131 -1.83 14.63 11.29
CA LEU A 131 -1.68 14.04 9.97
C LEU A 131 -2.13 15.05 8.91
N LEU A 132 -1.34 15.11 7.83
CA LEU A 132 -1.51 16.01 6.69
C LEU A 132 -1.41 15.20 5.40
N HIS A 133 -1.83 15.77 4.27
CA HIS A 133 -1.73 15.12 2.96
C HIS A 133 -0.30 14.73 2.59
N GLU A 134 0.71 15.49 3.04
CA GLU A 134 2.12 15.19 2.82
C GLU A 134 2.54 13.86 3.44
N HIS A 135 1.94 13.46 4.57
CA HIS A 135 2.21 12.15 5.17
C HIS A 135 1.68 11.03 4.27
N LEU A 136 0.52 11.23 3.63
CA LEU A 136 -0.05 10.27 2.66
C LEU A 136 0.81 10.18 1.41
N LEU A 137 1.25 11.33 0.89
CA LEU A 137 2.16 11.39 -0.27
C LEU A 137 3.50 10.73 0.02
N ALA A 138 4.07 10.95 1.20
CA ALA A 138 5.28 10.27 1.65
C ALA A 138 5.09 8.75 1.68
N SER A 139 4.00 8.29 2.32
CA SER A 139 3.68 6.86 2.46
C SER A 139 3.51 6.15 1.12
N ALA A 140 2.98 6.84 0.11
CA ALA A 140 2.76 6.32 -1.24
C ALA A 140 3.95 6.58 -2.21
N ALA A 141 5.06 7.16 -1.74
CA ALA A 141 6.19 7.55 -2.59
C ALA A 141 7.08 6.34 -2.93
N ILE A 142 6.54 5.43 -3.75
CA ILE A 142 7.22 4.23 -4.24
C ILE A 142 8.62 4.58 -4.77
N PRO A 143 9.69 3.90 -4.32
CA PRO A 143 11.06 4.20 -4.72
C PRO A 143 11.25 4.22 -6.22
N PHE A 144 12.01 5.20 -6.71
CA PHE A 144 12.31 5.44 -8.12
C PHE A 144 11.11 5.83 -9.00
N VAL A 145 9.88 5.48 -8.60
CA VAL A 145 8.64 5.81 -9.32
C VAL A 145 8.18 7.21 -8.98
N PHE A 146 7.97 7.50 -7.70
CA PHE A 146 7.44 8.77 -7.21
C PHE A 146 8.47 9.55 -6.38
N PRO A 147 8.39 10.89 -6.36
CA PRO A 147 9.36 11.71 -5.64
C PRO A 147 9.20 11.55 -4.13
N ALA A 148 10.33 11.60 -3.42
CA ALA A 148 10.34 11.68 -1.96
C ALA A 148 9.65 12.96 -1.48
N GLN A 149 8.92 12.87 -0.37
CA GLN A 149 8.24 14.00 0.23
C GLN A 149 9.06 14.57 1.40
N ARG A 150 9.17 15.91 1.45
CA ARG A 150 9.80 16.58 2.59
C ARG A 150 8.77 16.75 3.69
N LEU A 151 9.03 16.18 4.86
CA LEU A 151 8.20 16.36 6.05
C LEU A 151 8.97 17.13 7.11
N PHE A 152 8.23 17.81 7.98
CA PHE A 152 8.76 18.44 9.18
C PHE A 152 8.25 17.69 10.39
N SER A 153 9.16 17.18 11.20
CA SER A 153 8.86 16.37 12.38
C SER A 153 9.90 16.65 13.44
N GLU A 154 9.47 16.84 14.70
CA GLU A 154 10.35 17.03 15.85
C GLU A 154 11.42 18.13 15.65
N GLY A 155 11.02 19.25 15.04
CA GLY A 155 11.92 20.40 14.82
C GLY A 155 12.93 20.21 13.68
N ARG A 156 12.86 19.09 12.95
CA ARG A 156 13.77 18.77 11.85
C ARG A 156 12.99 18.51 10.57
N SER A 157 13.63 18.78 9.46
CA SER A 157 13.09 18.42 8.15
C SER A 157 13.91 17.30 7.53
N ALA A 158 13.22 16.25 7.09
CA ALA A 158 13.83 15.10 6.45
C ALA A 158 13.05 14.71 5.19
N TRP A 159 13.69 13.90 4.34
CA TRP A 159 13.06 13.32 3.15
C TRP A 159 12.51 11.96 3.47
N TYR A 160 11.25 11.74 3.12
CA TYR A 160 10.53 10.50 3.37
C TYR A 160 10.09 9.86 2.04
N GLY A 161 10.10 8.54 2.01
CA GLY A 161 9.56 7.71 0.95
C GLY A 161 8.57 6.70 1.48
N ASP A 162 8.23 5.75 0.61
CA ASP A 162 7.20 4.75 0.82
C ASP A 162 7.25 4.06 2.20
N GLY A 163 6.08 3.91 2.82
CA GLY A 163 5.91 3.40 4.18
C GLY A 163 6.19 1.92 4.39
N THR A 164 6.33 1.16 3.30
CA THR A 164 6.65 -0.28 3.34
C THR A 164 8.15 -0.54 3.25
N MET A 165 8.95 0.44 2.83
CA MET A 165 10.40 0.30 2.80
C MET A 165 10.91 -0.01 4.20
N ARG A 166 11.58 -1.15 4.38
CA ARG A 166 12.09 -1.61 5.69
C ARG A 166 11.00 -1.79 6.75
N GLN A 167 9.73 -1.92 6.37
CA GLN A 167 8.64 -2.20 7.30
C GLN A 167 8.68 -3.67 7.70
N THR A 168 9.11 -3.96 8.94
CA THR A 168 9.28 -5.34 9.43
C THR A 168 8.15 -5.83 10.33
N ALA A 169 7.22 -4.95 10.71
CA ALA A 169 6.07 -5.26 11.54
C ALA A 169 4.88 -4.33 11.21
N PRO A 170 4.22 -4.52 10.05
CA PRO A 170 3.11 -3.68 9.62
C PRO A 170 1.89 -3.68 10.54
N LEU A 171 1.72 -4.70 11.39
CA LEU A 171 0.58 -4.77 12.32
C LEU A 171 0.86 -3.99 13.62
N SER A 172 2.13 -3.71 13.91
CA SER A 172 2.58 -3.10 15.15
C SER A 172 1.93 -1.74 15.46
N PRO A 173 1.74 -0.81 14.50
CA PRO A 173 1.02 0.43 14.76
C PRO A 173 -0.39 0.22 15.30
N ALA A 174 -1.20 -0.63 14.66
CA ALA A 174 -2.57 -0.88 15.10
C ALA A 174 -2.62 -1.51 16.51
N ILE A 175 -1.69 -2.42 16.82
CA ILE A 175 -1.59 -3.03 18.15
C ILE A 175 -1.23 -1.98 19.22
N HIS A 176 -0.23 -1.13 18.95
CA HIS A 176 0.14 -0.05 19.88
C HIS A 176 -0.96 1.00 20.06
N LEU A 177 -1.78 1.20 19.02
CA LEU A 177 -2.97 2.05 19.06
C LEU A 177 -4.19 1.37 19.71
N GLY A 178 -4.02 0.18 20.29
CA GLY A 178 -5.05 -0.47 21.11
C GLY A 178 -5.98 -1.44 20.36
N ALA A 179 -5.65 -1.85 19.13
CA ALA A 179 -6.46 -2.81 18.39
C ALA A 179 -6.50 -4.18 19.10
N GLN A 180 -7.72 -4.65 19.38
CA GLN A 180 -7.98 -5.99 19.95
C GLN A 180 -8.42 -7.00 18.88
N ARG A 181 -8.99 -6.48 17.79
CA ARG A 181 -9.40 -7.23 16.61
C ARG A 181 -8.89 -6.48 15.39
N MET A 182 -8.41 -7.19 14.39
CA MET A 182 -7.73 -6.62 13.24
C MET A 182 -8.29 -7.19 11.95
N LEU A 183 -8.82 -6.33 11.10
CA LEU A 183 -9.11 -6.64 9.70
C LEU A 183 -7.91 -6.19 8.87
N VAL A 184 -7.23 -7.15 8.24
CA VAL A 184 -6.10 -6.88 7.34
C VAL A 184 -6.56 -7.07 5.90
N ILE A 185 -6.42 -6.03 5.08
CA ILE A 185 -6.67 -6.08 3.64
C ILE A 185 -5.34 -6.22 2.91
N GLY A 186 -5.08 -7.40 2.36
CA GLY A 186 -3.84 -7.72 1.66
C GLY A 186 -3.87 -7.23 0.21
N ALA A 187 -2.75 -6.68 -0.27
CA ALA A 187 -2.55 -6.29 -1.68
C ALA A 187 -1.92 -7.40 -2.54
N GLY A 188 -1.72 -8.59 -1.99
CA GLY A 188 -1.14 -9.74 -2.68
C GLY A 188 -1.54 -11.05 -2.02
N ARG A 189 -1.30 -12.16 -2.73
CA ARG A 189 -1.59 -13.49 -2.19
C ARG A 189 -0.68 -13.77 -1.00
N MET A 190 -1.29 -14.03 0.15
CA MET A 190 -0.57 -14.35 1.39
C MET A 190 -0.11 -15.82 1.44
N HIS A 191 -0.76 -16.68 0.64
CA HIS A 191 -0.40 -18.07 0.45
C HIS A 191 -0.33 -18.35 -1.05
N GLU A 192 0.89 -18.36 -1.59
CA GLU A 192 1.16 -19.04 -2.85
C GLU A 192 1.28 -20.55 -2.54
N PRO A 193 0.45 -21.43 -3.11
CA PRO A 193 0.95 -22.74 -3.46
C PRO A 193 2.18 -22.48 -4.33
N ALA A 194 3.28 -23.21 -4.12
CA ALA A 194 4.43 -23.16 -5.01
C ALA A 194 3.94 -23.48 -6.43
N ALA A 195 3.53 -22.45 -7.18
CA ALA A 195 3.23 -22.60 -8.57
C ALA A 195 4.53 -23.13 -9.15
N GLN A 196 4.46 -24.30 -9.78
CA GLN A 196 5.55 -24.88 -10.53
C GLN A 196 5.81 -23.97 -11.73
N ARG A 197 6.34 -22.76 -11.47
CA ARG A 197 6.89 -21.89 -12.48
C ARG A 197 8.06 -22.68 -13.02
N GLN A 198 7.95 -23.09 -14.28
CA GLN A 198 9.08 -23.67 -14.96
C GLN A 198 10.22 -22.63 -14.87
N PRO A 199 11.40 -23.01 -14.36
CA PRO A 199 12.51 -22.09 -14.28
C PRO A 199 12.84 -21.62 -15.69
N ASP A 200 12.55 -20.35 -15.99
CA ASP A 200 12.98 -19.74 -17.24
C ASP A 200 14.51 -19.63 -17.19
N ARG A 201 15.18 -20.18 -18.21
CA ARG A 201 16.65 -20.19 -18.30
C ARG A 201 17.20 -18.85 -18.81
N ARG A 202 16.33 -17.92 -19.20
CA ARG A 202 16.72 -16.59 -19.68
C ARG A 202 17.10 -15.68 -18.52
N TYR A 203 18.06 -14.78 -18.77
CA TYR A 203 18.40 -13.73 -17.81
C TYR A 203 17.18 -12.83 -17.55
N PRO A 204 16.87 -12.48 -16.28
CA PRO A 204 15.69 -11.71 -15.96
C PRO A 204 15.77 -10.28 -16.52
N SER A 205 14.66 -9.81 -17.08
CA SER A 205 14.50 -8.41 -17.51
C SER A 205 14.52 -7.45 -16.31
N LEU A 206 14.79 -6.17 -16.56
CA LEU A 206 14.74 -5.13 -15.53
C LEU A 206 13.36 -5.04 -14.88
N ALA A 207 12.29 -5.18 -15.67
CA ALA A 207 10.92 -5.20 -15.13
C ALA A 207 10.66 -6.40 -14.21
N GLN A 208 11.22 -7.58 -14.49
CA GLN A 208 11.12 -8.74 -13.61
C GLN A 208 11.90 -8.52 -12.31
N ILE A 209 13.13 -8.01 -12.38
CA ILE A 209 13.93 -7.71 -11.19
C ILE A 209 13.23 -6.64 -10.33
N ALA A 210 12.75 -5.57 -10.95
CA ALA A 210 12.03 -4.50 -10.27
C ALA A 210 10.72 -5.03 -9.65
N GLY A 211 9.93 -5.81 -10.39
CA GLY A 211 8.71 -6.43 -9.86
C GLY A 211 8.98 -7.36 -8.68
N HIS A 212 10.07 -8.14 -8.71
CA HIS A 212 10.48 -9.00 -7.61
C HIS A 212 10.93 -8.18 -6.38
N ALA A 213 11.78 -7.18 -6.58
CA ALA A 213 12.24 -6.29 -5.51
C ALA A 213 11.05 -5.57 -4.85
N MET A 214 10.10 -5.09 -5.64
CA MET A 214 8.86 -4.50 -5.14
C MET A 214 8.09 -5.54 -4.30
N SER A 215 7.76 -6.71 -4.86
CA SER A 215 7.03 -7.76 -4.13
C SER A 215 7.65 -8.08 -2.76
N SER A 216 8.97 -8.20 -2.69
CA SER A 216 9.66 -8.48 -1.42
C SER A 216 9.67 -7.33 -0.42
N ILE A 217 9.60 -6.07 -0.89
CA ILE A 217 9.47 -4.91 -0.01
C ILE A 217 8.04 -4.80 0.54
N PHE A 218 7.01 -5.01 -0.28
CA PHE A 218 5.61 -4.74 0.09
C PHE A 218 4.88 -5.93 0.73
N LEU A 219 5.00 -7.13 0.15
CA LEU A 219 4.09 -8.25 0.44
C LEU A 219 4.66 -9.21 1.48
N ASP A 220 5.95 -9.52 1.39
CA ASP A 220 6.59 -10.53 2.25
C ASP A 220 6.54 -10.14 3.74
N ALA A 221 6.73 -8.85 4.04
CA ALA A 221 6.70 -8.35 5.41
C ALA A 221 5.33 -8.51 6.09
N MET A 222 4.24 -8.34 5.34
CA MET A 222 2.88 -8.50 5.86
C MET A 222 2.58 -9.96 6.18
N ALA A 223 2.97 -10.89 5.30
CA ALA A 223 2.79 -12.32 5.52
C ALA A 223 3.53 -12.82 6.75
N VAL A 224 4.80 -12.45 6.89
CA VAL A 224 5.63 -12.81 8.05
C VAL A 224 5.05 -12.26 9.35
N ASP A 225 4.53 -11.02 9.37
CA ASP A 225 4.00 -10.42 10.59
C ASP A 225 2.64 -11.01 10.99
N ILE A 226 1.79 -11.37 10.02
CA ILE A 226 0.54 -12.12 10.29
C ILE A 226 0.86 -13.51 10.86
N GLU A 227 1.82 -14.22 10.28
CA GLU A 227 2.22 -15.54 10.80
C GLU A 227 2.78 -15.41 12.22
N ARG A 228 3.61 -14.39 12.48
CA ARG A 228 4.12 -14.08 13.81
C ARG A 228 2.98 -13.83 14.79
N LEU A 229 1.97 -13.04 14.42
CA LEU A 229 0.80 -12.78 15.26
C LEU A 229 0.05 -14.07 15.58
N ALA A 230 -0.20 -14.91 14.57
CA ALA A 230 -0.87 -16.20 14.74
C ALA A 230 -0.10 -17.13 15.70
N ARG A 231 1.22 -17.20 15.56
CA ARG A 231 2.11 -17.96 16.48
C ARG A 231 2.05 -17.41 17.90
N ILE A 232 2.09 -16.09 18.09
CA ILE A 232 1.96 -15.45 19.42
C ILE A 232 0.61 -15.81 20.04
N ASN A 233 -0.49 -15.63 19.31
CA ASN A 233 -1.82 -15.99 19.78
C ASN A 233 -1.90 -17.47 20.19
N ARG A 234 -1.31 -18.37 19.39
CA ARG A 234 -1.26 -19.79 19.71
C ARG A 234 -0.49 -20.05 21.01
N THR A 235 0.67 -19.42 21.20
CA THR A 235 1.43 -19.54 22.45
C THR A 235 0.64 -19.03 23.65
N LEU A 236 0.00 -17.85 23.53
CA LEU A 236 -0.85 -17.30 24.60
C LEU A 236 -2.01 -18.24 24.94
N SER A 237 -2.62 -18.90 23.95
CA SER A 237 -3.72 -19.85 24.19
C SER A 237 -3.34 -21.10 25.00
N LEU A 238 -2.03 -21.38 25.12
CA LEU A 238 -1.50 -22.51 25.88
C LEU A 238 -1.10 -22.12 27.31
N LEU A 239 -1.06 -20.83 27.63
CA LEU A 239 -0.68 -20.36 28.97
C LEU A 239 -1.85 -20.50 29.97
N PRO A 240 -1.59 -20.89 31.22
CA PRO A 240 -2.59 -20.84 32.28
C PRO A 240 -2.97 -19.39 32.59
N ALA A 241 -4.18 -19.17 33.13
CA ALA A 241 -4.72 -17.83 33.41
C ALA A 241 -3.77 -16.94 34.23
N GLN A 242 -3.13 -17.51 35.26
CA GLN A 242 -2.15 -16.81 36.10
C GLN A 242 -0.93 -16.32 35.30
N ALA A 243 -0.48 -17.05 34.28
CA ALA A 243 0.63 -16.64 33.44
C ALA A 243 0.20 -15.58 32.41
N LEU A 244 -1.06 -15.59 31.98
CA LEU A 244 -1.63 -14.56 31.10
C LEU A 244 -1.71 -13.19 31.77
N GLU A 245 -1.97 -13.13 33.07
CA GLU A 245 -1.97 -11.88 33.85
C GLU A 245 -0.56 -11.30 34.02
N ASN A 246 0.46 -12.15 33.97
CA ASN A 246 1.86 -11.77 34.16
C ASN A 246 2.60 -11.43 32.87
N THR A 247 1.91 -11.38 31.71
CA THR A 247 2.50 -10.98 30.43
C THR A 247 1.90 -9.67 29.92
N PRO A 248 2.71 -8.77 29.32
CA PRO A 248 2.18 -7.58 28.65
C PRO A 248 1.48 -7.90 27.33
N LEU A 249 1.59 -9.14 26.82
CA LEU A 249 1.01 -9.55 25.55
C LEU A 249 -0.47 -9.90 25.70
N ARG A 250 -1.26 -9.57 24.67
CA ARG A 250 -2.67 -9.88 24.60
C ARG A 250 -2.98 -10.60 23.29
N PRO A 251 -3.90 -11.57 23.28
CA PRO A 251 -4.35 -12.17 22.04
C PRO A 251 -5.07 -11.11 21.20
N VAL A 252 -4.79 -11.10 19.89
CA VAL A 252 -5.43 -10.18 18.93
C VAL A 252 -6.10 -11.03 17.86
N GLU A 253 -7.42 -10.98 17.76
CA GLU A 253 -8.14 -11.67 16.69
C GLU A 253 -7.81 -11.02 15.34
N CYS A 254 -7.44 -11.81 14.33
CA CYS A 254 -7.04 -11.29 13.03
C CYS A 254 -7.86 -11.96 11.92
N LEU A 255 -8.58 -11.15 11.15
CA LEU A 255 -9.23 -11.54 9.91
C LEU A 255 -8.45 -10.95 8.74
N VAL A 256 -7.93 -11.79 7.87
CA VAL A 256 -7.17 -11.36 6.69
C VAL A 256 -8.01 -11.59 5.45
N ILE A 257 -8.32 -10.54 4.69
CA ILE A 257 -8.90 -10.64 3.34
C ILE A 257 -7.78 -10.37 2.34
N ALA A 258 -7.46 -11.35 1.51
CA ALA A 258 -6.39 -11.27 0.53
C ALA A 258 -6.92 -11.74 -0.83
N PRO A 259 -6.41 -11.20 -1.95
CA PRO A 259 -6.91 -11.50 -3.28
C PRO A 259 -6.75 -12.99 -3.61
N SER A 260 -7.79 -13.62 -4.16
CA SER A 260 -7.74 -15.02 -4.61
C SER A 260 -6.95 -15.21 -5.91
N GLN A 261 -6.85 -14.15 -6.72
CA GLN A 261 -6.07 -14.08 -7.95
C GLN A 261 -4.85 -13.20 -7.76
N ARG A 262 -3.78 -13.42 -8.54
CA ARG A 262 -2.62 -12.55 -8.48
C ARG A 262 -2.91 -11.25 -9.23
N LEU A 263 -2.63 -10.12 -8.59
CA LEU A 263 -2.94 -8.80 -9.17
C LEU A 263 -2.13 -8.53 -10.45
N ASP A 264 -0.94 -9.10 -10.56
CA ASP A 264 -0.09 -9.00 -11.75
C ASP A 264 -0.66 -9.77 -12.95
N ASP A 265 -1.32 -10.91 -12.74
CA ASP A 265 -2.06 -11.62 -13.79
C ASP A 265 -3.27 -10.79 -14.28
N ILE A 266 -3.94 -10.09 -13.38
CA ILE A 266 -5.03 -9.17 -13.73
C ILE A 266 -4.46 -7.99 -14.52
N ALA A 267 -3.38 -7.36 -14.02
CA ALA A 267 -2.74 -6.22 -14.67
C ALA A 267 -2.28 -6.55 -16.10
N ALA A 268 -1.77 -7.77 -16.33
CA ALA A 268 -1.37 -8.24 -17.66
C ALA A 268 -2.50 -8.14 -18.71
N ARG A 269 -3.75 -8.42 -18.31
CA ARG A 269 -4.93 -8.31 -19.19
C ARG A 269 -5.23 -6.87 -19.56
N HIS A 270 -4.90 -5.92 -18.70
CA HIS A 270 -5.25 -4.50 -18.81
C HIS A 270 -4.09 -3.60 -19.24
N LEU A 271 -2.93 -4.14 -19.65
CA LEU A 271 -1.77 -3.34 -20.09
C LEU A 271 -2.08 -2.35 -21.23
N ASP A 272 -3.07 -2.65 -22.06
CA ASP A 272 -3.45 -1.76 -23.17
C ASP A 272 -4.20 -0.51 -22.72
N ALA A 273 -4.72 -0.49 -21.49
CA ALA A 273 -5.35 0.68 -20.90
C ALA A 273 -4.33 1.74 -20.46
N LEU A 274 -3.05 1.36 -20.28
CA LEU A 274 -2.01 2.30 -19.86
C LEU A 274 -1.88 3.48 -20.83
N PRO A 275 -1.60 4.69 -20.31
CA PRO A 275 -1.22 5.82 -21.15
C PRO A 275 -0.04 5.44 -22.05
N GLY A 276 -0.11 5.84 -23.33
CA GLY A 276 0.87 5.50 -24.35
C GLY A 276 2.34 5.62 -23.89
N PRO A 277 2.78 6.75 -23.31
CA PRO A 277 4.15 6.93 -22.85
C PRO A 277 4.59 5.92 -21.77
N VAL A 278 3.72 5.65 -20.80
CA VAL A 278 4.00 4.69 -19.72
C VAL A 278 4.07 3.27 -20.27
N ARG A 279 3.15 2.93 -21.19
CA ARG A 279 3.16 1.64 -21.88
C ARG A 279 4.46 1.43 -22.67
N THR A 280 4.91 2.44 -23.44
CA THR A 280 6.18 2.38 -24.17
C THR A 280 7.37 2.23 -23.24
N LEU A 281 7.39 2.94 -22.12
CA LEU A 281 8.46 2.83 -21.12
C LEU A 281 8.52 1.42 -20.53
N LEU A 282 7.37 0.87 -20.13
CA LEU A 282 7.30 -0.48 -19.57
C LEU A 282 7.70 -1.55 -20.60
N HIS A 283 7.29 -1.38 -21.87
CA HIS A 283 7.77 -2.25 -22.95
C HIS A 283 9.30 -2.19 -23.10
N GLY A 284 9.91 -1.01 -23.03
CA GLY A 284 11.37 -0.85 -23.05
C GLY A 284 12.08 -1.51 -21.86
N ALA A 285 11.42 -1.60 -20.70
CA ALA A 285 11.94 -2.30 -19.53
C ALA A 285 11.74 -3.84 -19.56
N GLY A 286 11.08 -4.36 -20.59
CA GLY A 286 10.82 -5.78 -20.78
C GLY A 286 9.42 -6.26 -20.37
N VAL A 287 8.48 -5.35 -20.09
CA VAL A 287 7.08 -5.74 -19.88
C VAL A 287 6.43 -6.08 -21.21
N SER A 288 5.88 -7.29 -21.36
CA SER A 288 5.22 -7.69 -22.60
C SER A 288 4.05 -8.64 -22.36
N LYS A 289 3.03 -8.54 -23.22
CA LYS A 289 1.97 -9.54 -23.35
C LYS A 289 2.45 -10.81 -24.08
N ALA A 290 3.53 -10.72 -24.85
CA ALA A 290 3.98 -11.79 -25.74
C ALA A 290 4.90 -12.78 -25.01
N GLY A 291 4.35 -13.95 -24.68
CA GLY A 291 5.06 -15.09 -24.11
C GLY A 291 4.10 -16.01 -23.36
N PRO A 292 4.49 -17.26 -23.03
CA PRO A 292 3.68 -18.14 -22.20
C PRO A 292 3.45 -17.60 -20.77
N GLN A 293 4.11 -16.50 -20.42
CA GLN A 293 4.05 -15.82 -19.12
C GLN A 293 4.07 -14.30 -19.38
N ALA A 294 3.17 -13.55 -18.75
CA ALA A 294 3.20 -12.09 -18.77
C ALA A 294 4.42 -11.59 -17.98
N GLN A 295 5.57 -11.45 -18.65
CA GLN A 295 6.82 -11.07 -17.99
C GLN A 295 6.74 -9.60 -17.55
N GLY A 296 7.11 -9.31 -16.30
CA GLY A 296 7.18 -7.96 -15.76
C GLY A 296 5.82 -7.30 -15.42
N SER A 297 4.70 -8.03 -15.46
CA SER A 297 3.37 -7.50 -15.13
C SER A 297 3.24 -7.02 -13.69
N ALA A 298 4.06 -7.55 -12.77
CA ALA A 298 4.12 -7.11 -11.38
C ALA A 298 4.58 -5.66 -11.24
N LEU A 299 5.42 -5.15 -12.14
CA LEU A 299 5.76 -3.72 -12.13
C LEU A 299 4.59 -2.88 -12.66
N ALA A 300 3.90 -3.38 -13.69
CA ALA A 300 2.76 -2.69 -14.28
C ALA A 300 1.58 -2.56 -13.31
N SER A 301 1.33 -3.54 -12.43
CA SER A 301 0.25 -3.48 -11.44
C SER A 301 0.35 -2.30 -10.47
N TYR A 302 1.56 -1.74 -10.26
CA TYR A 302 1.77 -0.54 -9.43
C TYR A 302 1.54 0.79 -10.18
N LEU A 303 1.50 0.76 -11.51
CA LEU A 303 1.38 1.97 -12.35
C LEU A 303 0.05 2.05 -13.10
N LEU A 304 -0.70 0.94 -13.11
CA LEU A 304 -1.96 0.79 -13.80
C LEU A 304 -3.09 1.40 -12.97
N PHE A 305 -3.26 2.71 -13.09
CA PHE A 305 -4.29 3.48 -12.40
C PHE A 305 -5.45 3.80 -13.35
N GLU A 306 -6.00 2.78 -14.01
CA GLU A 306 -7.03 2.95 -15.04
C GLU A 306 -8.31 2.21 -14.66
N ALA A 307 -9.46 2.86 -14.88
CA ALA A 307 -10.79 2.37 -14.52
C ALA A 307 -11.02 0.87 -14.88
N PRO A 308 -10.71 0.38 -16.10
CA PRO A 308 -10.92 -1.04 -16.42
C PRO A 308 -10.20 -2.00 -15.47
N TYR A 309 -9.02 -1.64 -14.99
CA TYR A 309 -8.25 -2.45 -14.05
C TYR A 309 -8.76 -2.30 -12.62
N THR A 310 -9.03 -1.08 -12.16
CA THR A 310 -9.55 -0.85 -10.80
C THR A 310 -10.93 -1.50 -10.62
N HIS A 311 -11.79 -1.48 -11.65
CA HIS A 311 -13.05 -2.23 -11.67
C HIS A 311 -12.82 -3.75 -11.51
N ALA A 312 -11.83 -4.31 -12.20
CA ALA A 312 -11.48 -5.73 -12.05
C ALA A 312 -10.99 -6.06 -10.63
N LEU A 313 -10.21 -5.16 -10.01
CA LEU A 313 -9.77 -5.31 -8.62
C LEU A 313 -10.92 -5.21 -7.62
N MET A 314 -11.86 -4.28 -7.84
CA MET A 314 -13.05 -4.13 -7.00
C MET A 314 -13.94 -5.37 -7.08
N ALA A 315 -14.20 -5.89 -8.28
CA ALA A 315 -14.97 -7.11 -8.47
C ALA A 315 -14.32 -8.33 -7.80
N LEU A 316 -12.99 -8.44 -7.87
CA LEU A 316 -12.24 -9.47 -7.15
C LEU A 316 -12.42 -9.33 -5.64
N GLY A 317 -12.23 -8.12 -5.08
CA GLY A 317 -12.35 -7.87 -3.65
C GLY A 317 -13.76 -8.15 -3.12
N GLU A 318 -14.80 -7.83 -3.91
CA GLU A 318 -16.18 -8.17 -3.60
C GLU A 318 -16.39 -9.68 -3.58
N ALA A 319 -15.96 -10.40 -4.63
CA ALA A 319 -16.08 -11.84 -4.72
C ALA A 319 -15.36 -12.57 -3.56
N ASP A 320 -14.13 -12.15 -3.24
CA ASP A 320 -13.31 -12.73 -2.17
C ASP A 320 -13.93 -12.49 -0.78
N THR A 321 -14.52 -11.31 -0.57
CA THR A 321 -15.22 -10.98 0.68
C THR A 321 -16.51 -11.78 0.81
N LEU A 322 -17.30 -11.89 -0.26
CA LEU A 322 -18.57 -12.64 -0.28
C LEU A 322 -18.36 -14.15 -0.09
N ALA A 323 -17.28 -14.70 -0.65
CA ALA A 323 -16.89 -16.09 -0.44
C ALA A 323 -16.64 -16.41 1.04
N ARG A 324 -16.23 -15.41 1.83
CA ARG A 324 -15.96 -15.50 3.27
C ARG A 324 -16.95 -14.73 4.14
N ARG A 325 -18.16 -14.47 3.63
CA ARG A 325 -19.20 -13.65 4.30
C ARG A 325 -19.49 -14.08 5.75
N GLU A 326 -19.42 -15.37 6.05
CA GLU A 326 -19.75 -15.90 7.37
C GLU A 326 -18.66 -15.56 8.40
N GLU A 327 -17.39 -15.64 7.99
CA GLU A 327 -16.25 -15.22 8.81
C GLU A 327 -16.27 -13.71 9.04
N VAL A 328 -16.54 -12.93 7.99
CA VAL A 328 -16.68 -11.46 8.08
C VAL A 328 -17.81 -11.07 9.02
N ALA A 329 -18.99 -11.67 8.87
CA ALA A 329 -20.13 -11.41 9.74
C ALA A 329 -19.81 -11.78 11.21
N ARG A 330 -19.14 -12.91 11.45
CA ARG A 330 -18.71 -13.31 12.79
C ARG A 330 -17.72 -12.31 13.40
N PHE A 331 -16.71 -11.90 12.64
CA PHE A 331 -15.67 -10.97 13.09
C PHE A 331 -16.26 -9.62 13.53
N PHE A 332 -17.22 -9.08 12.77
CA PHE A 332 -17.90 -7.83 13.10
C PHE A 332 -19.09 -7.98 14.06
N GLY A 333 -19.51 -9.22 14.37
CA GLY A 333 -20.71 -9.48 15.16
C GLY A 333 -22.01 -9.09 14.46
N TRP A 334 -22.02 -9.08 13.12
CA TRP A 334 -23.21 -8.76 12.35
C TRP A 334 -24.22 -9.92 12.38
N PRO A 335 -25.53 -9.63 12.50
CA PRO A 335 -26.55 -10.67 12.45
C PRO A 335 -26.50 -11.35 11.08
N GLN A 336 -26.25 -12.66 11.08
CA GLN A 336 -26.38 -13.45 9.86
C GLN A 336 -27.85 -13.43 9.46
N ARG A 337 -28.19 -12.75 8.37
CA ARG A 337 -29.47 -12.99 7.70
C ARG A 337 -29.46 -14.46 7.30
N ARG A 338 -30.22 -15.29 8.01
CA ARG A 338 -30.59 -16.63 7.50
C ARG A 338 -31.23 -16.36 6.16
N LEU A 339 -30.53 -16.68 5.07
CA LEU A 339 -31.20 -16.89 3.80
C LEU A 339 -32.20 -17.99 4.10
N ALA A 340 -33.49 -17.62 4.14
CA ALA A 340 -34.55 -18.60 4.11
C ALA A 340 -34.22 -19.49 2.92
N GLN A 341 -33.92 -20.76 3.22
CA GLN A 341 -33.95 -21.80 2.21
C GLN A 341 -35.31 -21.64 1.55
N ALA A 342 -35.32 -21.21 0.29
CA ALA A 342 -36.50 -21.28 -0.54
C ALA A 342 -36.81 -22.77 -0.69
N ILE A 343 -37.58 -23.29 0.25
CA ILE A 343 -38.43 -24.44 0.04
C ILE A 343 -39.56 -23.90 -0.82
N VAL A 344 -39.51 -24.18 -2.13
CA VAL A 344 -40.50 -24.97 -2.90
C VAL A 344 -39.83 -25.39 -4.20
#